data_AF-A0A7S4QUI1-F1
#
_entry.id   AF-A0A7S4QUI1-F1
#
_cell.length_a   1.000
_cell.length_b   1.000
_cell.length_c   1.000
_cell.angle_alpha   90.00
_cell.angle_beta   90.00
_cell.angle_gamma   90.00
#
_symmetry.space_group_name_H-M   'P 1'
#
loop_
_entity.id
_entity.type
_entity.pdbx_description
1 polymer ?
#
loop_
_entity_poly.entity_id
_entity_poly.type
_entity_poly.pdbx_seq_one_letter_code
_entity_poly.pdbx_strand_id
1 'polypeptide(L)'
;IILTGGVANTFLKMKGGRIGNSLYEEEEVAAAKKLEAKCRKRRVQLILPKDVVAAAHRPLEGQELETQIVPADDVPAGLSALDVGPQTLAQMEKELADCRTIVWYGPTGYIESPQFARGTMHTAEYLAHRTEEEGITSIVVGTEATQLCNKTGLGHRMAHVSMGDDASIQYLSGQSMPGVEALDQAWACFAPWEAWDKDTAVDKKIERTDKAANTVVAILAGKGKDKSKSLATARYSDDPDEEGGPTLGAQEVAARLVQRLLRNKRARKEQEKKDQKA
;
A
#
# COMPACT_ATOMS: atom_id res chain seq x y z
N ILE A 1 -7.47 6.79 2.12
CA ILE A 1 -6.69 6.24 0.99
C ILE A 1 -6.11 7.43 0.27
N ILE A 2 -4.79 7.44 0.02
CA ILE A 2 -4.17 8.41 -0.88
C ILE A 2 -3.71 7.62 -2.11
N LEU A 3 -3.98 8.15 -3.29
CA LEU A 3 -3.46 7.60 -4.54
C LEU A 3 -2.40 8.54 -5.10
N THR A 4 -1.31 7.98 -5.61
CA THR A 4 -0.16 8.67 -6.22
C THR A 4 0.28 7.92 -7.48
N GLY A 5 1.26 8.43 -8.22
CA GLY A 5 1.78 7.80 -9.43
C GLY A 5 0.72 7.56 -10.52
N GLY A 6 0.94 6.54 -11.36
CA GLY A 6 0.06 6.22 -12.50
C GLY A 6 -1.40 5.94 -12.10
N VAL A 7 -1.63 5.34 -10.93
CA VAL A 7 -2.98 5.09 -10.43
C VAL A 7 -3.73 6.39 -10.16
N ALA A 8 -3.06 7.43 -9.64
CA ALA A 8 -3.68 8.75 -9.49
C ALA A 8 -4.08 9.35 -10.84
N ASN A 9 -3.22 9.21 -11.87
CA ASN A 9 -3.50 9.71 -13.22
C ASN A 9 -4.76 9.07 -13.82
N THR A 10 -4.97 7.76 -13.63
CA THR A 10 -6.21 7.06 -14.03
C THR A 10 -7.45 7.67 -13.36
N PHE A 11 -7.37 8.01 -12.07
CA PHE A 11 -8.47 8.66 -11.34
C PHE A 11 -8.69 10.12 -11.75
N LEU A 12 -7.63 10.86 -12.06
CA LEU A 12 -7.70 12.25 -12.55
C LEU A 12 -8.31 12.30 -13.95
N LYS A 13 -7.86 11.43 -14.87
CA LYS A 13 -8.44 11.22 -16.21
C LYS A 13 -9.91 10.81 -16.13
N MET A 14 -10.26 9.87 -15.26
CA MET A 14 -11.64 9.43 -15.00
C MET A 14 -12.57 10.60 -14.59
N LYS A 15 -12.03 11.61 -13.90
CA LYS A 15 -12.75 12.81 -13.46
C LYS A 15 -12.81 13.92 -14.50
N GLY A 16 -12.21 13.73 -15.68
CA GLY A 16 -12.16 14.71 -16.77
C GLY A 16 -10.94 15.64 -16.72
N GLY A 17 -9.96 15.39 -15.83
CA GLY A 17 -8.73 16.16 -15.76
C GLY A 17 -7.84 15.99 -17.00
N ARG A 18 -7.07 17.02 -17.33
CA ARG A 18 -6.01 16.97 -18.35
C ARG A 18 -4.75 16.42 -17.68
N ILE A 19 -4.23 15.30 -18.18
CA ILE A 19 -3.05 14.62 -17.64
C ILE A 19 -1.87 14.61 -18.62
N GLY A 20 -1.89 15.45 -19.67
CA GLY A 20 -0.86 15.47 -20.72
C GLY A 20 -0.55 14.07 -21.29
N ASN A 21 0.74 13.73 -21.29
CA ASN A 21 1.32 12.45 -21.67
C ASN A 21 1.57 11.54 -20.44
N SER A 22 0.91 11.78 -19.30
CA SER A 22 1.12 10.98 -18.08
C SER A 22 0.62 9.55 -18.27
N LEU A 23 1.33 8.57 -17.71
CA LEU A 23 0.90 7.17 -17.74
C LEU A 23 -0.41 7.01 -16.97
N TYR A 24 -1.42 6.42 -17.62
CA TYR A 24 -2.67 5.96 -17.02
C TYR A 24 -3.11 4.64 -17.67
N GLU A 25 -3.99 3.92 -17.00
CA GLU A 25 -4.53 2.63 -17.46
C GLU A 25 -6.00 2.84 -17.87
N GLU A 26 -6.28 2.88 -19.18
CA GLU A 26 -7.63 3.18 -19.67
C GLU A 26 -8.65 2.08 -19.35
N GLU A 27 -8.22 0.82 -19.46
CA GLU A 27 -8.99 -0.38 -19.13
C GLU A 27 -9.46 -0.37 -17.65
N GLU A 28 -8.60 0.12 -16.76
CA GLU A 28 -8.86 0.23 -15.32
C GLU A 28 -9.78 1.41 -14.95
N VAL A 29 -10.17 2.30 -15.87
CA VAL A 29 -11.12 3.39 -15.58
C VAL A 29 -12.46 2.84 -15.06
N ALA A 30 -12.86 1.64 -15.49
CA ALA A 30 -14.05 0.96 -14.97
C ALA A 30 -13.86 0.47 -13.51
N ALA A 31 -12.66 -0.01 -13.16
CA ALA A 31 -12.30 -0.40 -11.80
C ALA A 31 -12.21 0.84 -10.88
N ALA A 32 -11.62 1.93 -11.36
CA ALA A 32 -11.52 3.21 -10.64
C ALA A 32 -12.90 3.75 -10.24
N LYS A 33 -13.87 3.75 -11.18
CA LYS A 33 -15.27 4.13 -10.92
C LYS A 33 -15.91 3.24 -9.85
N LYS A 34 -15.70 1.92 -9.91
CA LYS A 34 -16.18 0.96 -8.90
C LYS A 34 -15.53 1.21 -7.53
N LEU A 35 -14.24 1.53 -7.47
CA LEU A 35 -13.53 1.85 -6.23
C LEU A 35 -14.02 3.16 -5.63
N GLU A 36 -14.14 4.25 -6.39
CA GLU A 36 -14.67 5.52 -5.88
C GLU A 36 -16.10 5.36 -5.33
N ALA A 37 -16.97 4.63 -6.03
CA ALA A 37 -18.32 4.32 -5.56
C ALA A 37 -18.30 3.49 -4.26
N LYS A 38 -17.42 2.49 -4.13
CA LYS A 38 -17.20 1.72 -2.89
C LYS A 38 -16.71 2.64 -1.75
N CYS A 39 -15.77 3.54 -2.01
CA CYS A 39 -15.25 4.50 -1.04
C CYS A 39 -16.35 5.44 -0.54
N ARG A 40 -17.11 6.07 -1.45
CA ARG A 40 -18.27 6.93 -1.13
C ARG A 40 -19.31 6.19 -0.29
N LYS A 41 -19.74 4.99 -0.70
CA LYS A 41 -20.70 4.15 0.05
C LYS A 41 -20.20 3.78 1.45
N ARG A 42 -18.88 3.64 1.63
CA ARG A 42 -18.24 3.26 2.90
C ARG A 42 -17.72 4.44 3.72
N ARG A 43 -17.95 5.69 3.26
CA ARG A 43 -17.41 6.93 3.85
C ARG A 43 -15.89 6.89 4.05
N VAL A 44 -15.19 6.27 3.10
CA VAL A 44 -13.71 6.27 3.05
C VAL A 44 -13.29 7.45 2.19
N GLN A 45 -12.48 8.33 2.77
CA GLN A 45 -11.89 9.46 2.07
C GLN A 45 -10.85 8.94 1.05
N LEU A 46 -11.05 9.34 -0.20
CA LEU A 46 -10.15 9.09 -1.32
C LEU A 46 -9.50 10.43 -1.69
N ILE A 47 -8.19 10.49 -1.58
CA ILE A 47 -7.37 11.68 -1.81
C ILE A 47 -6.54 11.42 -3.06
N LEU A 48 -6.52 12.42 -3.96
CA LEU A 48 -5.67 12.46 -5.15
C LEU A 48 -4.65 13.59 -4.98
N PRO A 49 -3.57 13.63 -5.78
CA PRO A 49 -2.65 14.75 -5.82
C PRO A 49 -3.36 16.05 -6.18
N LYS A 50 -2.85 17.17 -5.67
CA LYS A 50 -3.25 18.53 -6.07
C LYS A 50 -2.33 19.09 -7.15
N ASP A 51 -1.06 18.76 -7.03
CA ASP A 51 0.03 19.21 -7.88
C ASP A 51 1.01 18.06 -8.13
N VAL A 52 1.73 18.15 -9.23
CA VAL A 52 2.70 17.15 -9.68
C VAL A 52 3.94 17.85 -10.21
N VAL A 53 5.09 17.20 -10.06
CA VAL A 53 6.30 17.54 -10.80
C VAL A 53 6.19 16.87 -12.16
N ALA A 54 6.18 17.67 -13.24
CA ALA A 54 6.04 17.21 -14.61
C ALA A 54 7.25 17.58 -15.47
N ALA A 55 7.54 16.74 -16.46
CA ALA A 55 8.57 16.95 -17.48
C ALA A 55 8.14 16.29 -18.81
N ALA A 56 8.88 16.53 -19.90
CA ALA A 56 8.48 16.10 -21.25
C ALA A 56 8.35 14.57 -21.42
N HIS A 57 9.16 13.78 -20.72
CA HIS A 57 9.20 12.32 -20.80
C HIS A 57 9.86 11.72 -19.55
N ARG A 58 9.79 10.39 -19.38
CA ARG A 58 10.59 9.69 -18.37
C ARG A 58 12.08 9.77 -18.74
N PRO A 59 12.96 10.29 -17.86
CA PRO A 59 14.38 10.42 -18.14
C PRO A 59 15.05 9.05 -18.25
N LEU A 60 16.09 8.96 -19.07
CA LEU A 60 17.04 7.85 -19.05
C LEU A 60 17.95 7.96 -17.82
N GLU A 61 18.68 6.89 -17.48
CA GLU A 61 19.63 6.90 -16.36
C GLU A 61 20.68 8.02 -16.52
N GLY A 62 20.84 8.84 -15.48
CA GLY A 62 21.72 10.01 -15.50
C GLY A 62 21.22 11.23 -16.28
N GLN A 63 20.03 11.18 -16.89
CA GLN A 63 19.46 12.32 -17.63
C GLN A 63 18.70 13.28 -16.69
N GLU A 64 19.18 14.52 -16.58
CA GLU A 64 18.41 15.63 -16.03
C GLU A 64 17.41 16.17 -17.05
N LEU A 65 16.26 16.65 -16.59
CA LEU A 65 15.21 17.26 -17.42
C LEU A 65 14.78 18.60 -16.83
N GLU A 66 14.32 19.51 -17.67
CA GLU A 66 13.55 20.66 -17.21
C GLU A 66 12.25 20.16 -16.55
N THR A 67 11.95 20.66 -15.35
CA THR A 67 10.78 20.26 -14.56
C THR A 67 9.93 21.46 -14.23
N GLN A 68 8.62 21.25 -14.18
CA GLN A 68 7.65 22.27 -13.73
C GLN A 68 6.63 21.66 -12.78
N ILE A 69 6.21 22.44 -11.79
CA ILE A 69 5.13 22.07 -10.89
C ILE A 69 3.81 22.58 -11.50
N VAL A 70 2.85 21.68 -11.70
CA VAL A 70 1.54 21.97 -12.30
C VAL A 70 0.41 21.35 -11.49
N PRO A 71 -0.84 21.85 -11.60
CA PRO A 71 -2.00 21.17 -11.04
C PRO A 71 -2.11 19.74 -11.58
N ALA A 72 -2.43 18.78 -10.71
CA ALA A 72 -2.47 17.37 -11.07
C ALA A 72 -3.61 17.02 -12.03
N ASP A 73 -4.70 17.78 -11.99
CA ASP A 73 -5.84 17.70 -12.91
C ASP A 73 -5.70 18.56 -14.16
N ASP A 74 -4.58 19.29 -14.32
CA ASP A 74 -4.33 20.20 -15.44
C ASP A 74 -2.89 20.15 -15.99
N VAL A 75 -2.33 18.94 -16.14
CA VAL A 75 -1.01 18.73 -16.74
C VAL A 75 -1.03 19.10 -18.24
N PRO A 76 -0.15 20.01 -18.71
CA PRO A 76 -0.10 20.43 -20.11
C PRO A 76 0.17 19.30 -21.09
N ALA A 77 -0.31 19.46 -22.33
CA ALA A 77 0.02 18.55 -23.43
C ALA A 77 1.54 18.55 -23.67
N GLY A 78 2.10 17.37 -23.96
CA GLY A 78 3.55 17.20 -24.12
C GLY A 78 4.32 16.89 -22.83
N LEU A 79 3.69 17.02 -21.65
CA LEU A 79 4.32 16.71 -20.36
C LEU A 79 3.68 15.51 -19.67
N SER A 80 4.47 14.77 -18.91
CA SER A 80 4.05 13.67 -18.03
C SER A 80 4.28 14.05 -16.57
N ALA A 81 3.32 13.75 -15.70
CA ALA A 81 3.48 13.78 -14.25
C ALA A 81 4.38 12.62 -13.81
N LEU A 82 5.48 12.94 -13.11
CA LEU A 82 6.52 11.99 -12.74
C LEU A 82 6.79 11.92 -11.23
N ASP A 83 6.40 12.92 -10.43
CA ASP A 83 6.35 12.82 -8.97
C ASP A 83 5.24 13.73 -8.41
N VAL A 84 4.93 13.60 -7.13
CA VAL A 84 3.98 14.48 -6.42
C VAL A 84 4.60 15.85 -6.13
N GLY A 85 3.80 16.91 -6.25
CA GLY A 85 4.24 18.27 -5.94
C GLY A 85 4.19 18.61 -4.44
N PRO A 86 4.75 19.76 -4.05
CA PRO A 86 4.83 20.18 -2.65
C PRO A 86 3.46 20.38 -1.97
N GLN A 87 2.42 20.80 -2.68
CA GLN A 87 1.08 20.94 -2.08
C GLN A 87 0.45 19.58 -1.78
N THR A 88 0.76 18.58 -2.60
CA THR A 88 0.36 17.18 -2.41
C THR A 88 1.08 16.58 -1.22
N LEU A 89 2.40 16.79 -1.09
CA LEU A 89 3.15 16.35 0.10
C LEU A 89 2.59 16.97 1.39
N ALA A 90 2.38 18.28 1.42
CA ALA A 90 1.77 18.95 2.58
C ALA A 90 0.34 18.45 2.88
N GLN A 91 -0.44 18.07 1.86
CA GLN A 91 -1.72 17.41 2.08
C GLN A 91 -1.55 15.99 2.62
N MET A 92 -0.61 15.20 2.09
CA MET A 92 -0.32 13.85 2.56
C MET A 92 0.03 13.89 4.05
N GLU A 93 0.99 14.71 4.47
CA GLU A 93 1.36 14.86 5.89
C GLU A 93 0.17 15.23 6.77
N LYS A 94 -0.66 16.19 6.33
CA LYS A 94 -1.84 16.64 7.08
C LYS A 94 -2.86 15.52 7.28
N GLU A 95 -3.18 14.77 6.22
CA GLU A 95 -4.16 13.68 6.26
C GLU A 95 -3.59 12.42 6.94
N LEU A 96 -2.25 12.30 6.98
CA LEU A 96 -1.53 11.26 7.70
C LEU A 96 -1.39 11.52 9.20
N ALA A 97 -1.33 12.77 9.66
CA ALA A 97 -1.00 13.13 11.04
C ALA A 97 -1.87 12.43 12.11
N ASP A 98 -3.17 12.25 11.86
CA ASP A 98 -4.07 11.54 12.78
C ASP A 98 -4.01 9.99 12.67
N CYS A 99 -3.22 9.44 11.73
CA CYS A 99 -3.12 8.01 11.50
C CYS A 99 -2.16 7.34 12.48
N ARG A 100 -2.60 6.19 13.04
CA ARG A 100 -1.80 5.31 13.91
C ARG A 100 -1.34 4.02 13.24
N THR A 101 -1.90 3.70 12.07
CA THR A 101 -1.45 2.59 11.22
C THR A 101 -1.43 3.07 9.78
N ILE A 102 -0.31 2.89 9.09
CA ILE A 102 -0.14 3.30 7.70
C ILE A 102 0.46 2.11 6.95
N VAL A 103 -0.25 1.64 5.92
CA VAL A 103 0.33 0.72 4.93
C VAL A 103 0.72 1.56 3.73
N TRP A 104 2.02 1.61 3.43
CA TRP A 104 2.56 2.28 2.28
C TRP A 104 3.00 1.23 1.27
N TYR A 105 2.34 1.19 0.11
CA TYR A 105 2.67 0.28 -0.97
C TYR A 105 3.01 1.05 -2.26
N GLY A 106 4.29 0.96 -2.67
CA GLY A 106 4.82 1.57 -3.89
C GLY A 106 5.14 3.08 -3.82
N PRO A 107 6.01 3.60 -4.72
CA PRO A 107 6.54 4.96 -4.66
C PRO A 107 5.52 6.04 -5.08
N THR A 108 5.78 7.31 -4.75
CA THR A 108 4.91 8.43 -5.18
C THR A 108 5.18 8.87 -6.62
N GLY A 109 6.39 8.60 -7.11
CA GLY A 109 6.93 9.08 -8.39
C GLY A 109 7.95 8.13 -9.00
N TYR A 110 8.64 8.60 -10.04
CA TYR A 110 9.61 7.87 -10.85
C TYR A 110 10.99 7.83 -10.16
N ILE A 111 11.09 6.89 -9.21
CA ILE A 111 12.19 6.76 -8.24
C ILE A 111 13.57 6.54 -8.87
N GLU A 112 13.63 6.02 -10.10
CA GLU A 112 14.85 5.77 -10.86
C GLU A 112 15.60 7.06 -11.22
N SER A 113 14.95 8.22 -11.15
CA SER A 113 15.56 9.53 -11.36
C SER A 113 15.53 10.37 -10.08
N PRO A 114 16.68 10.86 -9.57
CA PRO A 114 16.73 11.64 -8.33
C PRO A 114 15.80 12.87 -8.31
N GLN A 115 15.56 13.51 -9.46
CA GLN A 115 14.68 14.68 -9.59
C GLN A 115 13.18 14.33 -9.38
N PHE A 116 12.80 13.06 -9.55
CA PHE A 116 11.43 12.53 -9.40
C PHE A 116 11.29 11.48 -8.27
N ALA A 117 12.35 11.30 -7.46
CA ALA A 117 12.33 10.46 -6.27
C ALA A 117 11.98 11.23 -4.98
N ARG A 118 11.88 12.57 -5.06
CA ARG A 118 11.82 13.48 -3.90
C ARG A 118 10.58 13.26 -3.03
N GLY A 119 9.40 13.14 -3.62
CA GLY A 119 8.16 12.87 -2.89
C GLY A 119 8.14 11.47 -2.26
N THR A 120 8.87 10.53 -2.85
CA THR A 120 8.99 9.16 -2.34
C THR A 120 9.94 9.12 -1.14
N MET A 121 11.08 9.80 -1.24
CA MET A 121 11.99 10.05 -0.11
C MET A 121 11.28 10.76 1.05
N HIS A 122 10.59 11.87 0.76
CA HIS A 122 9.82 12.63 1.74
C HIS A 122 8.79 11.75 2.47
N THR A 123 8.08 10.90 1.72
CA THR A 123 7.12 9.95 2.29
C THR A 123 7.82 8.94 3.22
N ALA A 124 8.97 8.39 2.82
CA ALA A 124 9.75 7.47 3.66
C ALA A 124 10.26 8.14 4.94
N GLU A 125 10.82 9.35 4.84
CA GLU A 125 11.35 10.10 5.97
C GLU A 125 10.26 10.49 6.97
N TYR A 126 9.11 10.97 6.49
CA TYR A 126 7.95 11.31 7.30
C TYR A 126 7.39 10.09 8.06
N LEU A 127 7.29 8.92 7.39
CA LEU A 127 6.81 7.69 8.01
C LEU A 127 7.81 7.14 9.03
N ALA A 128 9.12 7.18 8.74
CA ALA A 128 10.17 6.81 9.68
C ALA A 128 10.14 7.67 10.95
N HIS A 129 10.17 9.00 10.79
CA HIS A 129 10.11 9.96 11.90
C HIS A 129 8.90 9.70 12.81
N ARG A 130 7.70 9.55 12.24
CA ARG A 130 6.49 9.31 13.05
C ARG A 130 6.44 7.92 13.68
N THR A 131 7.14 6.94 13.12
CA THR A 131 7.25 5.60 13.73
C THR A 131 8.08 5.66 15.00
N GLU A 132 9.21 6.36 14.97
CA GLU A 132 10.09 6.54 16.13
C GLU A 132 9.46 7.46 17.19
N GLU A 133 9.04 8.67 16.80
CA GLU A 133 8.60 9.72 17.74
C GLU A 133 7.18 9.51 18.26
N GLU A 134 6.26 8.97 17.44
CA GLU A 134 4.85 8.80 17.82
C GLU A 134 4.41 7.34 18.00
N GLY A 135 5.30 6.37 17.76
CA GLY A 135 5.02 4.94 17.91
C GLY A 135 3.94 4.41 16.96
N ILE A 136 3.81 4.98 15.75
CA ILE A 136 2.82 4.49 14.78
C ILE A 136 3.25 3.16 14.14
N THR A 137 2.29 2.35 13.71
CA THR A 137 2.56 1.15 12.92
C THR A 137 2.70 1.52 11.45
N SER A 138 3.93 1.73 10.97
CA SER A 138 4.26 1.85 9.55
C SER A 138 4.56 0.47 8.94
N ILE A 139 3.90 0.15 7.82
CA ILE A 139 4.10 -1.10 7.08
C ILE A 139 4.46 -0.73 5.64
N VAL A 140 5.70 -0.97 5.24
CA VAL A 140 6.18 -0.77 3.87
C VAL A 140 6.03 -2.06 3.08
N VAL A 141 5.48 -1.95 1.87
CA VAL A 141 5.29 -3.05 0.92
C VAL A 141 5.64 -2.54 -0.49
N GLY A 142 6.01 -3.43 -1.39
CA GLY A 142 6.31 -3.12 -2.78
C GLY A 142 7.80 -2.92 -3.00
N THR A 143 8.31 -3.58 -4.03
CA THR A 143 9.75 -3.76 -4.29
C THR A 143 10.54 -2.46 -4.25
N GLU A 144 10.06 -1.41 -4.90
CA GLU A 144 10.76 -0.12 -5.01
C GLU A 144 10.80 0.62 -3.67
N ALA A 145 9.69 0.62 -2.92
CA ALA A 145 9.60 1.27 -1.62
C ALA A 145 10.44 0.52 -0.56
N THR A 146 10.38 -0.81 -0.54
CA THR A 146 11.25 -1.67 0.28
C THR A 146 12.72 -1.44 -0.06
N GLN A 147 13.10 -1.43 -1.35
CA GLN A 147 14.47 -1.16 -1.76
C GLN A 147 14.94 0.25 -1.36
N LEU A 148 14.08 1.26 -1.46
CA LEU A 148 14.42 2.62 -1.04
C LEU A 148 14.72 2.67 0.46
N CYS A 149 13.81 2.15 1.29
CA CYS A 149 13.98 2.09 2.74
C CYS A 149 15.27 1.34 3.13
N ASN A 150 15.62 0.27 2.42
CA ASN A 150 16.86 -0.47 2.67
C ASN A 150 18.12 0.31 2.24
N LYS A 151 18.12 0.92 1.03
CA LYS A 151 19.26 1.70 0.50
C LYS A 151 19.55 2.97 1.30
N THR A 152 18.51 3.63 1.80
CA THR A 152 18.59 4.87 2.60
C THR A 152 18.82 4.62 4.09
N GLY A 153 18.80 3.34 4.51
CA GLY A 153 18.79 2.95 5.91
C GLY A 153 17.43 3.11 6.60
N LEU A 154 16.49 3.93 6.09
CA LEU A 154 15.21 4.23 6.75
C LEU A 154 14.37 3.01 7.14
N GLY A 155 14.61 1.83 6.54
CA GLY A 155 13.94 0.58 6.89
C GLY A 155 14.07 0.17 8.36
N HIS A 156 15.18 0.49 9.05
CA HIS A 156 15.31 0.19 10.50
C HIS A 156 14.43 1.09 11.38
N ARG A 157 13.90 2.18 10.81
CA ARG A 157 13.07 3.19 11.47
C ARG A 157 11.57 2.94 11.22
N MET A 158 11.23 1.94 10.40
CA MET A 158 9.86 1.52 10.10
C MET A 158 9.43 0.37 11.03
N ALA A 159 8.13 0.25 11.33
CA ALA A 159 7.65 -0.82 12.20
C ALA A 159 7.65 -2.18 11.49
N HIS A 160 7.47 -2.19 10.17
CA HIS A 160 7.70 -3.35 9.31
C HIS A 160 8.04 -2.94 7.88
N VAL A 161 9.04 -3.61 7.28
CA VAL A 161 9.32 -3.57 5.84
C VAL A 161 9.16 -4.99 5.32
N SER A 162 8.24 -5.19 4.37
CA SER A 162 7.97 -6.51 3.83
C SER A 162 9.05 -6.95 2.84
N MET A 163 9.43 -8.22 2.95
CA MET A 163 10.34 -8.91 2.03
C MET A 163 9.60 -9.81 1.02
N GLY A 164 8.28 -9.95 1.16
CA GLY A 164 7.43 -10.77 0.31
C GLY A 164 6.31 -9.93 -0.26
N ASP A 165 6.61 -9.11 -1.26
CA ASP A 165 5.70 -8.08 -1.77
C ASP A 165 4.39 -8.68 -2.31
N ASP A 166 4.46 -9.63 -3.24
CA ASP A 166 3.29 -10.30 -3.81
C ASP A 166 2.49 -11.07 -2.76
N ALA A 167 3.17 -11.79 -1.86
CA ALA A 167 2.54 -12.48 -0.74
C ALA A 167 1.81 -11.50 0.21
N SER A 168 2.39 -10.31 0.43
CA SER A 168 1.77 -9.25 1.20
C SER A 168 0.55 -8.69 0.47
N ILE A 169 0.64 -8.46 -0.83
CA ILE A 169 -0.47 -7.98 -1.66
C ILE A 169 -1.63 -8.98 -1.65
N GLN A 170 -1.36 -10.28 -1.83
CA GLN A 170 -2.36 -11.36 -1.77
C GLN A 170 -3.04 -11.42 -0.40
N TYR A 171 -2.24 -11.41 0.68
CA TYR A 171 -2.74 -11.38 2.06
C TYR A 171 -3.59 -10.12 2.33
N LEU A 172 -3.10 -8.93 1.97
CA LEU A 172 -3.81 -7.66 2.12
C LEU A 172 -5.10 -7.63 1.29
N SER A 173 -5.10 -8.30 0.13
CA SER A 173 -6.26 -8.51 -0.74
C SER A 173 -7.24 -9.56 -0.22
N GLY A 174 -6.92 -10.27 0.86
CA GLY A 174 -7.81 -11.27 1.45
C GLY A 174 -7.94 -12.56 0.66
N GLN A 175 -6.95 -12.89 -0.18
CA GLN A 175 -6.84 -14.22 -0.78
C GLN A 175 -6.38 -15.25 0.27
N SER A 176 -6.60 -16.53 -0.04
CA SER A 176 -5.97 -17.65 0.64
C SER A 176 -4.45 -17.56 0.52
N MET A 177 -3.75 -18.11 1.51
CA MET A 177 -2.30 -18.16 1.57
C MET A 177 -1.88 -19.62 1.78
N PRO A 178 -1.75 -20.44 0.72
CA PRO A 178 -1.61 -21.89 0.84
C PRO A 178 -0.46 -22.34 1.75
N GLY A 179 0.67 -21.63 1.73
CA GLY A 179 1.80 -21.91 2.63
C GLY A 179 1.53 -21.60 4.12
N VAL A 180 0.66 -20.62 4.41
CA VAL A 180 0.24 -20.30 5.79
C VAL A 180 -0.85 -21.27 6.24
N GLU A 181 -1.79 -21.61 5.36
CA GLU A 181 -2.85 -22.59 5.62
C GLU A 181 -2.27 -23.99 5.87
N ALA A 182 -1.26 -24.40 5.10
CA ALA A 182 -0.52 -25.64 5.35
C ALA A 182 0.16 -25.66 6.72
N LEU A 183 0.70 -24.51 7.19
CA LEU A 183 1.26 -24.39 8.55
C LEU A 183 0.17 -24.44 9.63
N ASP A 184 -0.99 -23.80 9.42
CA ASP A 184 -2.14 -23.82 10.33
C ASP A 184 -2.72 -25.24 10.49
N GLN A 185 -2.73 -26.02 9.40
CA GLN A 185 -3.12 -27.44 9.36
C GLN A 185 -2.05 -28.32 10.03
N ALA A 186 -0.77 -28.13 9.70
CA ALA A 186 0.33 -28.86 10.33
C ALA A 186 0.41 -28.59 11.85
N TRP A 187 0.14 -27.35 12.29
CA TRP A 187 0.07 -26.98 13.70
C TRP A 187 -1.04 -27.71 14.46
N ALA A 188 -2.15 -28.06 13.82
CA ALA A 188 -3.17 -28.92 14.41
C ALA A 188 -2.71 -30.39 14.60
N CYS A 189 -1.62 -30.77 13.92
CA CYS A 189 -1.01 -32.11 13.97
C CYS A 189 0.30 -32.17 14.77
N PHE A 190 0.89 -31.03 15.15
CA PHE A 190 2.12 -30.99 15.92
C PHE A 190 1.87 -31.17 17.43
N ALA A 191 2.70 -32.02 18.04
CA ALA A 191 2.79 -32.13 19.50
C ALA A 191 3.28 -30.80 20.13
N PRO A 192 3.03 -30.58 21.44
CA PRO A 192 3.48 -29.37 22.12
C PRO A 192 4.97 -29.07 21.91
N TRP A 193 5.29 -27.78 21.83
CA TRP A 193 6.63 -27.24 21.56
C TRP A 193 7.74 -27.75 22.49
N GLU A 194 7.40 -28.29 23.67
CA GLU A 194 8.35 -28.96 24.58
C GLU A 194 8.98 -30.23 23.97
N ALA A 195 8.45 -30.77 22.86
CA ALA A 195 8.88 -32.02 22.25
C ALA A 195 9.84 -31.87 21.04
N TRP A 196 10.24 -30.65 20.66
CA TRP A 196 11.12 -30.43 19.50
C TRP A 196 12.59 -30.39 19.89
N ASP A 197 13.38 -31.30 19.30
CA ASP A 197 14.84 -31.30 19.41
C ASP A 197 15.46 -30.19 18.53
N LYS A 198 16.57 -29.60 18.98
CA LYS A 198 17.06 -28.29 18.49
C LYS A 198 17.95 -28.35 17.24
N ASP A 199 18.27 -29.55 16.76
CA ASP A 199 19.37 -29.81 15.81
C ASP A 199 18.93 -30.31 14.42
N THR A 200 17.85 -29.74 13.84
CA THR A 200 17.51 -29.97 12.42
C THR A 200 17.49 -28.69 11.59
N ALA A 201 18.61 -28.41 10.94
CA ALA A 201 18.71 -27.41 9.87
C ALA A 201 17.96 -27.87 8.61
N VAL A 202 17.39 -26.94 7.84
CA VAL A 202 16.74 -27.21 6.56
C VAL A 202 17.43 -26.42 5.45
N ASP A 203 17.81 -27.15 4.39
CA ASP A 203 18.60 -26.65 3.27
C ASP A 203 17.85 -25.65 2.37
N LYS A 204 18.62 -24.77 1.72
CA LYS A 204 18.10 -23.72 0.84
C LYS A 204 18.05 -24.17 -0.63
N LYS A 205 16.87 -24.08 -1.24
CA LYS A 205 16.76 -23.70 -2.66
C LYS A 205 15.38 -23.09 -2.97
N ILE A 206 15.36 -21.82 -3.34
CA ILE A 206 14.21 -21.13 -3.93
C ILE A 206 14.75 -20.32 -5.11
N GLU A 207 14.27 -20.60 -6.30
CA GLU A 207 14.60 -19.85 -7.52
C GLU A 207 13.64 -18.67 -7.69
N ARG A 208 14.14 -17.57 -8.27
CA ARG A 208 13.42 -16.31 -8.46
C ARG A 208 12.85 -16.23 -9.88
N THR A 209 11.65 -15.69 -10.01
CA THR A 209 11.11 -15.17 -11.28
C THR A 209 10.46 -13.80 -11.04
N ASP A 210 10.90 -12.80 -11.80
CA ASP A 210 10.40 -11.42 -11.71
C ASP A 210 9.20 -11.18 -12.64
N LYS A 211 8.24 -10.32 -12.24
CA LYS A 211 7.62 -9.31 -13.13
C LYS A 211 6.62 -8.34 -12.48
N ALA A 212 6.88 -7.05 -12.75
CA ALA A 212 5.94 -5.93 -12.91
C ALA A 212 5.20 -5.35 -11.69
N ALA A 213 5.38 -4.03 -11.52
CA ALA A 213 4.91 -3.23 -10.38
C ALA A 213 3.48 -2.70 -10.52
N ASN A 214 2.91 -2.34 -9.37
CA ASN A 214 1.71 -1.49 -9.26
C ASN A 214 1.72 -0.81 -7.86
N THR A 215 0.96 0.27 -7.61
CA THR A 215 1.16 1.14 -6.40
C THR A 215 -0.16 1.57 -5.71
N VAL A 216 -0.22 1.50 -4.37
CA VAL A 216 -1.35 1.99 -3.54
C VAL A 216 -0.88 2.50 -2.17
N VAL A 217 -1.11 3.77 -1.83
CA VAL A 217 -0.88 4.25 -0.45
C VAL A 217 -2.13 4.02 0.44
N ALA A 218 -2.16 2.85 1.07
CA ALA A 218 -3.26 2.31 1.87
C ALA A 218 -3.25 2.80 3.34
N ILE A 219 -3.63 4.06 3.54
CA ILE A 219 -3.64 4.75 4.85
C ILE A 219 -4.89 4.44 5.70
N LEU A 220 -4.68 4.16 6.99
CA LEU A 220 -5.68 3.59 7.91
C LEU A 220 -5.73 4.29 9.27
N ALA A 221 -6.44 5.42 9.32
CA ALA A 221 -6.74 6.09 10.58
C ALA A 221 -7.68 5.27 11.49
N GLY A 222 -7.12 4.53 12.44
CA GLY A 222 -7.80 4.15 13.67
C GLY A 222 -7.80 5.32 14.66
N LYS A 223 -8.94 6.01 14.84
CA LYS A 223 -9.07 7.02 15.91
C LYS A 223 -8.94 6.36 17.27
N GLY A 224 -7.90 6.74 18.03
CA GLY A 224 -7.62 6.20 19.35
C GLY A 224 -8.51 6.81 20.44
N LYS A 225 -9.32 5.96 21.05
CA LYS A 225 -9.69 6.01 22.47
C LYS A 225 -9.86 4.57 22.96
N ASP A 226 -8.76 3.90 23.31
CA ASP A 226 -8.46 3.51 24.70
C ASP A 226 -7.06 2.87 24.78
N LYS A 227 -6.46 2.85 25.98
CA LYS A 227 -5.18 2.16 26.26
C LYS A 227 -5.44 0.90 27.09
N SER A 228 -5.80 -0.23 26.47
CA SER A 228 -5.46 -1.58 26.98
C SER A 228 -5.88 -2.73 26.04
N LYS A 229 -5.22 -3.88 26.26
CA LYS A 229 -5.56 -5.25 25.82
C LYS A 229 -5.14 -5.67 24.40
N SER A 230 -4.78 -6.95 24.33
CA SER A 230 -3.91 -7.60 23.34
C SER A 230 -4.66 -8.54 22.37
N LEU A 231 -3.92 -9.02 21.36
CA LEU A 231 -4.05 -10.30 20.63
C LEU A 231 -5.31 -11.17 20.85
N ALA A 232 -6.04 -11.46 19.76
CA ALA A 232 -6.74 -12.74 19.55
C ALA A 232 -7.06 -12.98 18.05
N THR A 233 -7.17 -14.25 17.67
CA THR A 233 -7.35 -14.81 16.32
C THR A 233 -8.81 -15.11 15.94
N ALA A 234 -9.09 -15.35 14.64
CA ALA A 234 -10.29 -16.04 14.14
C ALA A 234 -10.04 -16.66 12.75
N ARG A 235 -10.66 -17.82 12.46
CA ARG A 235 -10.44 -18.73 11.32
C ARG A 235 -11.67 -18.86 10.38
N TYR A 236 -11.46 -19.43 9.17
CA TYR A 236 -12.48 -19.98 8.22
C TYR A 236 -13.48 -18.94 7.62
N SER A 237 -14.15 -19.10 6.47
CA SER A 237 -14.10 -20.07 5.35
C SER A 237 -14.88 -19.50 4.13
N ASP A 238 -14.96 -20.08 2.92
CA ASP A 238 -14.03 -20.82 2.01
C ASP A 238 -14.74 -20.90 0.61
N ASP A 239 -14.01 -20.95 -0.52
CA ASP A 239 -14.53 -21.36 -1.86
C ASP A 239 -13.33 -21.71 -2.80
N PRO A 240 -13.19 -22.95 -3.33
CA PRO A 240 -11.89 -23.45 -3.84
C PRO A 240 -11.72 -23.51 -5.37
N ASP A 241 -12.69 -23.09 -6.19
CA ASP A 241 -12.68 -23.30 -7.65
C ASP A 241 -12.34 -22.01 -8.44
N GLU A 242 -11.06 -21.68 -8.59
CA GLU A 242 -10.55 -20.91 -9.75
C GLU A 242 -9.03 -21.09 -9.95
N GLU A 243 -8.65 -22.00 -10.86
CA GLU A 243 -7.25 -22.13 -11.30
C GLU A 243 -6.81 -20.87 -12.08
N GLY A 244 -5.63 -20.34 -11.76
CA GLY A 244 -5.06 -19.20 -12.50
C GLY A 244 -5.59 -17.83 -12.05
N GLY A 245 -5.49 -17.54 -10.74
CA GLY A 245 -5.91 -16.25 -10.18
C GLY A 245 -5.26 -15.05 -10.89
N PRO A 246 -6.03 -14.01 -11.27
CA PRO A 246 -5.52 -12.87 -12.02
C PRO A 246 -4.53 -12.04 -11.22
N THR A 247 -3.53 -11.48 -11.90
CA THR A 247 -2.62 -10.47 -11.34
C THR A 247 -3.45 -9.27 -10.88
N LEU A 248 -3.60 -9.09 -9.57
CA LEU A 248 -4.47 -8.04 -9.02
C LEU A 248 -3.87 -6.66 -9.29
N GLY A 249 -4.49 -5.89 -10.20
CA GLY A 249 -4.16 -4.49 -10.40
C GLY A 249 -4.25 -3.70 -9.10
N ALA A 250 -3.40 -2.67 -8.94
CA ALA A 250 -3.31 -1.87 -7.71
C ALA A 250 -4.68 -1.41 -7.19
N GLN A 251 -5.58 -1.03 -8.10
CA GLN A 251 -6.92 -0.57 -7.76
C GLN A 251 -7.77 -1.65 -7.07
N GLU A 252 -7.58 -2.92 -7.43
CA GLU A 252 -8.27 -4.02 -6.79
C GLU A 252 -7.65 -4.40 -5.45
N VAL A 253 -6.32 -4.36 -5.33
CA VAL A 253 -5.60 -4.48 -4.05
C VAL A 253 -6.11 -3.43 -3.05
N ALA A 254 -6.18 -2.17 -3.48
CA ALA A 254 -6.76 -1.07 -2.71
C ALA A 254 -8.21 -1.37 -2.28
N ALA A 255 -9.04 -1.82 -3.23
CA ALA A 255 -10.44 -2.12 -2.99
C ALA A 255 -10.65 -3.28 -2.02
N ARG A 256 -9.82 -4.33 -2.11
CA ARG A 256 -9.90 -5.55 -1.29
C ARG A 256 -9.36 -5.31 0.12
N LEU A 257 -8.23 -4.63 0.26
CA LEU A 257 -7.68 -4.23 1.55
C LEU A 257 -8.66 -3.34 2.34
N VAL A 258 -9.25 -2.32 1.69
CA VAL A 258 -10.28 -1.46 2.29
C VAL A 258 -11.49 -2.28 2.73
N GLN A 259 -11.86 -3.34 2.01
CA GLN A 259 -12.90 -4.26 2.45
C GLN A 259 -12.49 -5.07 3.68
N ARG A 260 -11.30 -5.70 3.70
CA ARG A 260 -10.81 -6.56 4.80
C ARG A 260 -10.73 -5.76 6.12
N LEU A 261 -10.21 -4.55 6.07
CA LEU A 261 -10.03 -3.72 7.26
C LEU A 261 -11.34 -3.14 7.81
N LEU A 262 -12.32 -2.89 6.93
CA LEU A 262 -13.68 -2.54 7.34
C LEU A 262 -14.46 -3.75 7.89
N ARG A 263 -14.16 -4.99 7.47
CA ARG A 263 -14.66 -6.21 8.14
C ARG A 263 -14.09 -6.28 9.56
N ASN A 264 -12.77 -6.14 9.73
CA ASN A 264 -12.13 -6.14 11.05
C ASN A 264 -12.68 -5.04 11.98
N LYS A 265 -12.98 -3.86 11.46
CA LYS A 265 -13.62 -2.77 12.24
C LYS A 265 -15.08 -3.07 12.64
N ARG A 266 -15.81 -3.88 11.87
CA ARG A 266 -17.14 -4.37 12.26
C ARG A 266 -17.05 -5.46 13.32
N ALA A 267 -16.18 -6.46 13.12
CA ALA A 267 -15.93 -7.53 14.08
C ALA A 267 -15.53 -6.97 15.46
N ARG A 268 -14.63 -5.97 15.51
CA ARG A 268 -14.29 -5.25 16.76
C ARG A 268 -15.51 -4.61 17.43
N LYS A 269 -16.35 -3.89 16.68
CA LYS A 269 -17.58 -3.27 17.22
C LYS A 269 -18.66 -4.26 17.65
N GLU A 270 -18.70 -5.43 17.05
CA GLU A 270 -19.62 -6.50 17.44
C GLU A 270 -19.12 -7.22 18.69
N GLN A 271 -17.81 -7.38 18.85
CA GLN A 271 -17.19 -7.87 20.08
C GLN A 271 -17.35 -6.88 21.25
N GLU A 272 -17.01 -5.60 21.06
CA GLU A 272 -17.23 -4.51 22.03
C GLU A 272 -18.69 -4.48 22.55
N LYS A 273 -19.67 -4.76 21.68
CA LYS A 273 -21.10 -4.82 22.04
C LYS A 273 -21.52 -6.10 22.76
N LYS A 274 -20.80 -7.21 22.59
CA LYS A 274 -21.00 -8.43 23.38
C LYS A 274 -20.40 -8.25 24.76
N ASP A 275 -19.18 -7.71 24.83
CA ASP A 275 -18.44 -7.49 26.08
C ASP A 275 -19.09 -6.41 26.97
N GLN A 276 -19.90 -5.50 26.41
CA GLN A 276 -20.75 -4.55 27.16
C GLN A 276 -22.13 -5.12 27.58
N LYS A 277 -22.46 -6.36 27.19
CA LYS A 277 -23.72 -7.03 27.51
C LYS A 277 -23.56 -8.26 28.42
N ALA A 278 -22.32 -8.67 28.67
CA ALA A 278 -21.93 -9.70 29.62
C ALA A 278 -21.53 -9.07 30.96
#